data_AF-A0ABD2W6C8-F1
#
_entry.id   AF-A0ABD2W6C8-F1
#
_cell.length_a   1.000
_cell.length_b   1.000
_cell.length_c   1.000
_cell.angle_alpha   90.00
_cell.angle_beta   90.00
_cell.angle_gamma   90.00
#
_symmetry.space_group_name_H-M   'P 1'
#
loop_
_entity.id
_entity.type
_entity.pdbx_description
1 polymer ?
#
loop_
_entity_poly.entity_id
_entity_poly.type
_entity_poly.pdbx_seq_one_letter_code
_entity_poly.pdbx_strand_id
1 'polypeptide(L)'
;MKSSNTQQWMQEFEDECKLFKIGEDKDKIEIFRLLQEKLCLDWYGSMLIKLSIKSRWETWKENFIETYSNRGWSHIRYTMTFRFQAGSFLEYAVKKERLLLEVQKYIDRDTLIDLIAIGLPNFVMDRIDRDALQEVKDLYNEVGRLEHLVKKKDQWKGKCQEQN
;
A
#
# COMPACT_ATOMS: atom_id res chain seq x y z
N MET A 1 10.19 -4.03 7.58
CA MET A 1 8.97 -4.39 6.81
C MET A 1 8.60 -3.25 5.86
N LYS A 2 9.05 -3.31 4.60
CA LYS A 2 8.64 -2.37 3.55
C LYS A 2 7.17 -2.62 3.20
N SER A 3 6.27 -1.73 3.64
CA SER A 3 4.86 -1.47 3.22
C SER A 3 3.93 -2.61 2.72
N SER A 4 4.32 -3.87 2.80
CA SER A 4 3.47 -5.02 2.45
C SER A 4 2.47 -5.25 3.58
N ASN A 5 1.22 -5.55 3.20
CA ASN A 5 0.21 -6.00 4.14
C ASN A 5 0.74 -7.22 4.90
N THR A 6 0.85 -7.13 6.23
CA THR A 6 1.37 -8.19 7.11
C THR A 6 0.67 -9.53 6.88
N GLN A 7 -0.63 -9.52 6.53
CA GLN A 7 -1.36 -10.74 6.18
C GLN A 7 -0.90 -11.34 4.86
N GLN A 8 -0.62 -10.51 3.85
CA GLN A 8 -0.13 -10.97 2.55
C GLN A 8 1.26 -11.59 2.68
N TRP A 9 2.19 -10.90 3.34
CA TRP A 9 3.53 -11.44 3.56
C TRP A 9 3.50 -12.78 4.31
N MET A 10 2.60 -12.89 5.29
CA MET A 10 2.41 -14.13 6.03
C MET A 10 1.85 -15.26 5.15
N GLN A 11 0.92 -14.95 4.25
CA GLN A 11 0.40 -15.91 3.28
C GLN A 11 1.49 -16.39 2.32
N GLU A 12 2.30 -15.48 1.80
CA GLU A 12 3.45 -15.79 0.94
C GLU A 12 4.43 -16.72 1.64
N PHE A 13 4.74 -16.47 2.92
CA PHE A 13 5.55 -17.37 3.74
C PHE A 13 4.94 -18.78 3.86
N GLU A 14 3.63 -18.89 4.15
CA GLU A 14 2.97 -20.19 4.27
C GLU A 14 2.95 -20.97 2.95
N ASP A 15 2.79 -20.29 1.82
CA ASP A 15 2.78 -20.91 0.51
C ASP A 15 4.18 -21.40 0.11
N GLU A 16 5.24 -20.64 0.43
CA GLU A 16 6.62 -21.11 0.30
C GLU A 16 6.90 -22.34 1.19
N CYS A 17 6.44 -22.33 2.45
CA CYS A 17 6.55 -23.51 3.32
C CYS A 17 5.90 -24.75 2.68
N LYS A 18 4.73 -24.61 2.05
CA LYS A 18 4.08 -25.72 1.33
C LYS A 18 4.91 -26.19 0.14
N LEU A 19 5.46 -25.27 -0.66
CA LEU A 19 6.32 -25.60 -1.81
C LEU A 19 7.54 -26.42 -1.39
N PHE A 20 8.17 -26.06 -0.28
CA PHE A 20 9.31 -26.78 0.30
C PHE A 20 8.92 -27.95 1.21
N LYS A 21 7.63 -28.30 1.28
CA LYS A 21 7.08 -29.41 2.09
C LYS A 21 7.37 -29.29 3.59
N ILE A 22 7.46 -28.06 4.09
CA ILE A 22 7.59 -27.74 5.52
C ILE A 22 6.19 -27.80 6.14
N GLY A 23 5.83 -28.98 6.65
CA GLY A 23 4.53 -29.24 7.24
C GLY A 23 4.45 -28.94 8.74
N GLU A 24 5.55 -29.21 9.47
CA GLU A 24 5.56 -29.13 10.93
C GLU A 24 5.57 -27.68 11.43
N ASP A 25 4.72 -27.39 12.42
CA ASP A 25 4.61 -26.06 13.01
C ASP A 25 5.93 -25.59 13.63
N LYS A 26 6.67 -26.52 14.26
CA LYS A 26 7.98 -26.24 14.83
C LYS A 26 8.97 -25.73 13.77
N ASP A 27 9.05 -26.42 12.63
CA ASP A 27 9.95 -26.07 11.53
C ASP A 27 9.56 -24.72 10.92
N LYS A 28 8.26 -24.44 10.79
CA LYS A 28 7.77 -23.12 10.37
C LYS A 28 8.24 -22.03 11.33
N ILE A 29 8.10 -22.22 12.65
CA ILE A 29 8.53 -21.22 13.64
C ILE A 29 10.05 -21.02 13.59
N GLU A 30 10.84 -22.08 13.42
CA GLU A 30 12.31 -21.99 13.32
C GLU A 30 12.75 -21.25 12.05
N ILE A 31 12.16 -21.56 10.90
CA ILE A 31 12.46 -20.87 9.63
C ILE A 31 11.97 -19.43 9.66
N PHE A 32 10.82 -19.18 10.28
CA PHE A 32 10.27 -17.84 10.45
C PHE A 32 11.28 -16.89 11.09
N ARG A 33 12.03 -17.36 12.09
CA ARG A 33 13.11 -16.60 12.75
C ARG A 33 14.16 -16.07 11.76
N LEU A 34 14.52 -16.87 10.75
CA LEU A 34 15.59 -16.56 9.80
C LEU A 34 15.20 -15.45 8.82
N LEU A 35 13.90 -15.25 8.62
CA LEU A 35 13.35 -14.27 7.68
C LEU A 35 13.00 -12.93 8.33
N GLN A 36 13.18 -12.81 9.65
CA GLN A 36 12.88 -11.59 10.38
C GLN A 36 13.98 -10.53 10.26
N GLU A 37 13.59 -9.28 10.03
CA GLU A 37 14.47 -8.12 10.22
C GLU A 37 14.82 -7.95 11.71
N LYS A 38 15.93 -7.26 12.02
CA LYS A 38 16.45 -7.09 13.39
C LYS A 38 15.39 -6.62 14.41
N LEU A 39 14.45 -5.76 14.00
CA LEU A 39 13.37 -5.23 14.85
C LEU A 39 12.28 -6.24 15.20
N CYS A 40 12.18 -7.35 14.47
CA CYS A 40 11.17 -8.39 14.72
C CYS A 40 11.73 -9.57 15.54
N LEU A 41 13.05 -9.60 15.78
CA LEU A 41 13.70 -10.64 16.60
C LEU A 41 13.34 -10.52 18.09
N ASP A 42 13.16 -9.30 18.62
CA ASP A 42 12.74 -9.09 20.01
C ASP A 42 11.30 -9.58 20.24
N TRP A 43 10.43 -9.36 19.26
CA TRP A 43 9.08 -9.92 19.28
C TRP A 43 9.12 -11.46 19.21
N TYR A 44 9.95 -12.03 18.33
CA TYR A 44 10.12 -13.48 18.23
C TYR A 44 10.59 -14.08 19.56
N GLY A 45 11.59 -13.46 20.21
CA GLY A 45 12.05 -13.86 21.54
C GLY A 45 10.94 -13.79 22.60
N SER A 46 10.13 -12.74 22.56
CA SER A 46 8.96 -12.60 23.44
C SER A 46 7.91 -13.69 23.21
N MET A 47 7.66 -14.08 21.96
CA MET A 47 6.74 -15.15 21.62
C MET A 47 7.27 -16.53 22.01
N LEU A 48 8.58 -16.78 21.91
CA LEU A 48 9.18 -18.00 22.44
C LEU A 48 8.90 -18.17 23.94
N ILE A 49 8.96 -17.09 24.72
CA ILE A 49 8.67 -17.13 26.16
C ILE A 49 7.17 -17.39 26.41
N LYS A 50 6.29 -16.73 25.65
CA LYS A 50 4.82 -16.83 25.85
C LYS A 50 4.21 -18.13 25.33
N LEU A 51 4.66 -18.61 24.17
CA LEU A 51 4.03 -19.69 23.41
C LEU A 51 4.93 -20.92 23.28
N SER A 52 6.26 -20.81 23.36
CA SER A 52 7.22 -21.88 23.03
C SER A 52 7.28 -22.24 21.53
N ILE A 53 8.40 -22.85 21.12
CA ILE A 53 8.65 -23.38 19.77
C ILE A 53 7.74 -24.56 19.41
N LYS A 54 7.17 -25.23 20.42
CA LYS A 54 6.26 -26.38 20.23
C LYS A 54 4.79 -25.97 20.06
N SER A 55 4.49 -24.67 20.12
CA SER A 55 3.13 -24.18 19.93
C SER A 55 2.68 -24.31 18.48
N ARG A 56 1.36 -24.20 18.30
CA ARG A 56 0.76 -24.18 16.98
C ARG A 56 1.24 -22.97 16.20
N TRP A 57 1.59 -23.19 14.94
CA TRP A 57 1.99 -22.13 14.01
C TRP A 57 0.87 -21.09 13.86
N GLU A 58 -0.38 -21.52 13.83
CA GLU A 58 -1.54 -20.62 13.69
C GLU A 58 -1.59 -19.56 14.80
N THR A 59 -1.26 -19.93 16.04
CA THR A 59 -1.22 -18.99 17.17
C THR A 59 -0.09 -17.98 17.01
N TRP A 60 1.07 -18.40 16.50
CA TRP A 60 2.18 -17.51 16.16
C TRP A 60 1.79 -16.53 15.05
N LYS A 61 1.14 -17.04 14.00
CA LYS A 61 0.63 -16.28 12.86
C LYS A 61 -0.32 -15.17 13.29
N GLU A 62 -1.32 -15.51 14.09
CA GLU A 62 -2.32 -14.57 14.61
C GLU A 62 -1.68 -13.46 15.43
N ASN A 63 -0.79 -13.80 16.38
CA ASN A 63 -0.09 -12.81 17.20
C ASN A 63 0.81 -11.89 16.35
N PHE A 64 1.46 -12.42 15.32
CA PHE A 64 2.31 -11.63 14.42
C PHE A 64 1.46 -10.65 13.62
N ILE A 65 0.38 -11.14 13.02
CA ILE A 65 -0.59 -10.32 12.30
C ILE A 65 -1.16 -9.26 13.25
N GLU A 66 -1.57 -9.60 14.47
CA GLU A 66 -2.10 -8.63 15.42
C GLU A 66 -1.08 -7.54 15.79
N THR A 67 0.17 -7.93 16.06
CA THR A 67 1.23 -7.00 16.48
C THR A 67 1.68 -6.08 15.35
N TYR A 68 1.83 -6.62 14.14
CA TYR A 68 2.45 -5.93 13.01
C TYR A 68 1.48 -5.53 11.90
N SER A 69 0.19 -5.89 11.98
CA SER A 69 -0.79 -5.29 11.08
C SER A 69 -0.81 -3.79 11.33
N ASN A 70 -0.47 -3.01 10.31
CA ASN A 70 -0.53 -1.57 10.37
C ASN A 70 -2.00 -1.10 10.34
N ARG A 71 -2.73 -1.33 11.45
CA ARG A 71 -4.12 -0.91 11.67
C ARG A 71 -4.23 0.50 12.26
N GLY A 72 -3.11 1.23 12.30
CA GLY A 72 -3.08 2.57 12.85
C GLY A 72 -3.85 3.55 11.96
N TRP A 73 -4.73 4.34 12.58
CA TRP A 73 -5.43 5.45 11.91
C TRP A 73 -4.49 6.42 11.19
N SER A 74 -3.22 6.50 11.59
CA SER A 74 -2.19 7.31 10.92
C SER A 74 -1.93 6.85 9.48
N HIS A 75 -1.79 5.55 9.24
CA HIS A 75 -1.56 5.00 7.91
C HIS A 75 -2.80 5.15 7.04
N ILE A 76 -3.98 4.79 7.58
CA ILE A 76 -5.27 5.00 6.90
C ILE A 76 -5.44 6.48 6.53
N ARG A 77 -5.22 7.40 7.47
CA ARG A 77 -5.32 8.84 7.23
C ARG A 77 -4.34 9.29 6.16
N TYR A 78 -3.08 8.87 6.23
CA TYR A 78 -2.09 9.19 5.21
C TYR A 78 -2.56 8.72 3.83
N THR A 79 -2.94 7.44 3.70
CA THR A 79 -3.44 6.85 2.45
C THR A 79 -4.64 7.62 1.92
N MET A 80 -5.66 7.88 2.75
CA MET A 80 -6.88 8.58 2.32
C MET A 80 -6.60 10.03 1.90
N THR A 81 -5.73 10.72 2.63
CA THR A 81 -5.38 12.13 2.37
C THR A 81 -4.21 12.32 1.39
N PHE A 82 -3.62 11.25 0.85
CA PHE A 82 -2.51 11.34 -0.10
C PHE A 82 -2.97 12.01 -1.42
N ARG A 83 -2.36 13.14 -1.76
CA ARG A 83 -2.71 13.95 -2.94
C ARG A 83 -1.48 14.26 -3.79
N PHE A 84 -1.71 14.58 -5.05
CA PHE A 84 -0.66 15.01 -5.98
C PHE A 84 -0.02 16.31 -5.49
N GLN A 85 1.31 16.35 -5.45
CA GLN A 85 2.08 17.53 -5.08
C GLN A 85 2.92 18.06 -6.25
N ALA A 86 3.68 17.17 -6.89
CA ALA A 86 4.55 17.45 -8.02
C ALA A 86 4.91 16.15 -8.76
N GLY A 87 5.52 16.28 -9.93
CA GLY A 87 5.94 15.14 -10.77
C GLY A 87 4.87 14.72 -11.77
N SER A 88 4.89 13.44 -12.13
CA SER A 88 3.92 12.85 -13.07
C SER A 88 2.59 12.54 -12.39
N PHE A 89 1.49 12.86 -13.07
CA PHE A 89 0.15 12.44 -12.62
C PHE A 89 -0.02 10.93 -12.66
N LEU A 90 0.55 10.26 -13.66
CA LEU A 90 0.52 8.81 -13.77
C LEU A 90 1.26 8.13 -12.60
N GLU A 91 2.47 8.59 -12.29
CA GLU A 91 3.23 8.08 -11.13
C GLU A 91 2.47 8.26 -9.82
N TYR A 92 1.83 9.42 -9.65
CA TYR A 92 0.94 9.67 -8.52
C TYR A 92 -0.22 8.68 -8.46
N ALA A 93 -0.91 8.45 -9.59
CA ALA A 93 -2.10 7.61 -9.65
C ALA A 93 -1.76 6.15 -9.27
N VAL A 94 -0.68 5.60 -9.85
CA VAL A 94 -0.18 4.25 -9.52
C VAL A 94 0.21 4.15 -8.05
N LYS A 95 0.88 5.17 -7.50
CA LYS A 95 1.27 5.19 -6.09
C LYS A 95 0.04 5.26 -5.17
N LYS A 96 -0.97 6.04 -5.54
CA LYS A 96 -2.22 6.19 -4.78
C LYS A 96 -3.03 4.90 -4.80
N GLU A 97 -3.16 4.22 -5.95
CA GLU A 97 -3.77 2.89 -6.05
C GLU A 97 -3.10 1.91 -5.08
N ARG A 98 -1.77 1.81 -5.14
CA ARG A 98 -1.01 0.91 -4.25
C ARG A 98 -1.30 1.17 -2.78
N LEU A 99 -1.26 2.43 -2.34
CA LEU A 99 -1.55 2.80 -0.95
C LEU A 99 -2.98 2.42 -0.52
N LEU A 100 -3.96 2.58 -1.42
CA LEU A 100 -5.35 2.22 -1.16
C LEU A 100 -5.51 0.70 -1.03
N LEU A 101 -4.87 -0.08 -1.90
CA LEU A 101 -4.89 -1.55 -1.86
C LEU A 101 -4.14 -2.12 -0.66
N GLU A 102 -3.10 -1.44 -0.16
CA GLU A 102 -2.41 -1.79 1.10
C GLU A 102 -3.36 -1.67 2.30
N VAL A 103 -4.27 -0.69 2.31
CA VAL A 103 -5.26 -0.48 3.38
C VAL A 103 -6.50 -1.37 3.19
N GLN A 104 -7.00 -1.49 1.96
CA GLN A 104 -8.20 -2.25 1.62
C GLN A 104 -8.00 -3.02 0.32
N LYS A 105 -7.68 -4.31 0.46
CA LYS A 105 -7.45 -5.22 -0.68
C LYS A 105 -8.68 -5.37 -1.59
N TYR A 106 -9.87 -5.39 -1.00
CA TYR A 106 -11.14 -5.55 -1.72
C TYR A 106 -11.88 -4.22 -1.71
N ILE A 107 -11.38 -3.28 -2.50
CA ILE A 107 -12.04 -2.02 -2.81
C ILE A 107 -12.80 -2.19 -4.12
N ASP A 108 -14.01 -1.67 -4.19
CA ASP A 108 -14.73 -1.66 -5.46
C ASP A 108 -14.03 -0.72 -6.44
N ARG A 109 -14.10 -1.08 -7.72
CA ARG A 109 -13.39 -0.38 -8.78
C ARG A 109 -13.77 1.10 -8.85
N ASP A 110 -15.04 1.41 -8.69
CA ASP A 110 -15.54 2.77 -8.89
C ASP A 110 -15.07 3.70 -7.76
N THR A 111 -15.11 3.22 -6.50
CA THR A 111 -14.52 3.91 -5.36
C THR A 111 -13.00 4.04 -5.51
N LEU A 112 -12.31 3.02 -6.03
CA LEU A 112 -10.86 3.11 -6.27
C LEU A 112 -10.53 4.23 -7.26
N ILE A 113 -11.25 4.31 -8.38
CA ILE A 113 -11.12 5.39 -9.37
C ILE A 113 -11.39 6.75 -8.71
N ASP A 114 -12.50 6.88 -7.96
CA ASP A 114 -12.89 8.12 -7.30
C ASP A 114 -11.82 8.60 -6.30
N LEU A 115 -11.31 7.70 -5.45
CA LEU A 115 -10.32 8.03 -4.44
C LEU A 115 -8.96 8.41 -5.04
N ILE A 116 -8.61 7.87 -6.22
CA ILE A 116 -7.42 8.31 -6.96
C ILE A 116 -7.67 9.70 -7.55
N ALA A 117 -8.81 9.90 -8.23
CA ALA A 117 -9.14 11.15 -8.90
C ALA A 117 -9.25 12.35 -7.94
N ILE A 118 -9.88 12.18 -6.77
CA ILE A 118 -10.07 13.24 -5.75
C ILE A 118 -8.74 13.82 -5.25
N GLY A 119 -7.64 13.06 -5.33
CA GLY A 119 -6.34 13.56 -4.93
C GLY A 119 -5.54 14.26 -6.03
N LEU A 120 -6.07 14.34 -7.25
CA LEU A 120 -5.53 15.18 -8.32
C LEU A 120 -5.90 16.66 -8.11
N PRO A 121 -5.18 17.60 -8.71
CA PRO A 121 -5.61 19.00 -8.74
C PRO A 121 -6.92 19.17 -9.51
N ASN A 122 -7.81 20.07 -9.06
CA ASN A 122 -9.11 20.31 -9.68
C ASN A 122 -9.02 20.54 -11.20
N PHE A 123 -8.06 21.36 -11.67
CA PHE A 123 -7.90 21.63 -13.11
C PHE A 123 -7.59 20.41 -14.00
N VAL A 124 -7.14 19.31 -13.38
CA VAL A 124 -6.94 18.00 -14.03
C VAL A 124 -8.21 17.18 -13.90
N MET A 125 -8.74 17.06 -12.67
CA MET A 125 -9.94 16.28 -12.36
C MET A 125 -11.15 16.74 -13.18
N ASP A 126 -11.34 18.05 -13.34
CA ASP A 126 -12.44 18.66 -14.12
C ASP A 126 -12.38 18.33 -15.63
N ARG A 127 -11.26 17.79 -16.11
CA ARG A 127 -11.08 17.37 -17.52
C ARG A 127 -11.29 15.88 -17.73
N ILE A 128 -11.44 15.12 -16.65
CA ILE A 128 -11.64 13.68 -16.69
C ILE A 128 -13.14 13.43 -16.71
N ASP A 129 -13.63 12.80 -17.77
CA ASP A 129 -15.01 12.32 -17.83
C ASP A 129 -15.14 11.06 -16.98
N ARG A 130 -15.82 11.18 -15.83
CA ARG A 130 -15.95 10.08 -14.88
C ARG A 130 -16.78 8.91 -15.43
N ASP A 131 -17.81 9.20 -16.23
CA ASP A 131 -18.73 8.18 -16.75
C ASP A 131 -18.09 7.35 -17.87
N ALA A 132 -17.09 7.93 -18.54
CA ALA A 132 -16.29 7.24 -19.55
C ALA A 132 -15.31 6.20 -18.96
N LEU A 133 -15.00 6.26 -17.65
CA LEU A 133 -14.03 5.36 -17.01
C LEU A 133 -14.67 4.03 -16.62
N GLN A 134 -14.23 2.94 -17.27
CA GLN A 134 -14.74 1.58 -17.03
C GLN A 134 -13.75 0.71 -16.23
N GLU A 135 -12.46 1.06 -16.30
CA GLU A 135 -11.36 0.40 -15.61
C GLU A 135 -10.34 1.43 -15.06
N VAL A 136 -9.55 1.05 -14.06
CA VAL A 136 -8.49 1.92 -13.50
C VAL A 136 -7.47 2.32 -14.57
N LYS A 137 -7.22 1.44 -15.56
CA LYS A 137 -6.34 1.75 -16.69
C LYS A 137 -6.85 2.93 -17.54
N ASP A 138 -8.16 3.14 -17.60
CA ASP A 138 -8.74 4.25 -18.36
C ASP A 138 -8.36 5.57 -17.69
N LEU A 139 -8.41 5.61 -16.35
CA LEU A 139 -7.91 6.74 -15.57
C LEU A 139 -6.43 6.99 -15.84
N TYR A 140 -5.60 5.94 -15.90
CA TYR A 140 -4.16 6.05 -16.20
C TYR A 140 -3.88 6.67 -17.56
N ASN A 141 -4.65 6.26 -18.58
CA ASN A 141 -4.53 6.83 -19.91
C ASN A 141 -4.93 8.31 -19.93
N GLU A 142 -6.02 8.68 -19.27
CA GLU A 142 -6.49 10.06 -19.21
C GLU A 142 -5.53 10.98 -18.43
N VAL A 143 -5.06 10.58 -17.25
CA VAL A 143 -4.07 11.39 -16.51
C VAL A 143 -2.75 11.48 -17.27
N GLY A 144 -2.35 10.42 -17.99
CA GLY A 144 -1.18 10.41 -18.88
C GLY A 144 -1.27 11.42 -20.02
N ARG A 145 -2.47 11.58 -20.61
CA ARG A 145 -2.74 12.60 -21.64
C ARG A 145 -2.65 14.03 -21.08
N LEU A 146 -2.95 14.19 -19.79
CA LEU A 146 -2.96 15.48 -19.10
C LEU A 146 -1.59 15.88 -18.52
N GLU A 147 -0.54 15.06 -18.65
CA GLU A 147 0.81 15.33 -18.12
C GLU A 147 1.40 16.67 -18.58
N HIS A 148 1.06 17.11 -19.80
CA HIS A 148 1.50 18.40 -20.33
C HIS A 148 1.02 19.60 -19.48
N LEU A 149 -0.03 19.43 -18.68
CA LEU A 149 -0.57 20.46 -17.79
C LEU A 149 0.31 20.71 -16.55
N VAL A 150 1.17 19.77 -16.17
CA VAL A 150 2.13 19.93 -15.06
C VAL A 150 3.01 21.16 -15.32
N LYS A 151 3.52 21.31 -16.55
CA LYS A 151 4.41 22.41 -16.97
C LYS A 151 3.70 23.78 -17.02
N LYS A 152 2.39 23.79 -17.28
CA LYS A 152 1.60 25.05 -17.31
C LYS A 152 1.44 25.69 -15.94
N LYS A 153 1.44 24.89 -14.87
CA LYS A 153 1.33 25.38 -13.48
C LYS A 153 2.57 26.17 -13.05
N ASP A 154 3.76 25.73 -13.46
CA ASP A 154 5.01 26.42 -13.16
C ASP A 154 5.11 27.76 -13.92
N GLN A 155 4.60 27.80 -15.17
CA GLN A 155 4.50 29.04 -15.95
C GLN A 155 3.48 30.05 -15.36
N TRP A 156 2.38 29.57 -14.77
CA TRP A 156 1.40 30.42 -14.11
C TRP A 156 1.92 31.01 -12.80
N LYS A 157 2.71 30.26 -12.03
CA LYS A 157 3.37 30.79 -10.80
C LYS A 157 4.45 31.82 -11.11
N GLY A 158 5.20 31.67 -12.20
CA GLY A 158 6.21 32.65 -12.62
C GLY A 158 5.62 34.00 -13.02
N LYS A 159 4.47 34.01 -13.71
CA LYS A 159 3.82 35.27 -14.15
C LYS A 159 3.16 36.08 -13.03
N CYS A 160 2.82 35.47 -11.90
CA CYS A 160 2.30 36.20 -10.73
C CYS A 160 3.40 36.83 -9.87
N GLN A 161 4.68 36.52 -10.10
CA GLN A 161 5.82 37.09 -9.34
C GLN A 161 6.47 38.29 -10.05
N GLU A 162 6.09 38.59 -11.30
CA GLU A 162 6.60 39.73 -12.09
C GLU A 162 5.67 40.97 -12.06
N GLN A 163 4.70 41.03 -11.13
CA GLN A 163 3.80 42.19 -10.98
C GLN A 163 3.76 42.76 -9.54
N ASN A 164 4.86 42.66 -8.78
CA ASN A 164 5.07 43.45 -7.57
C ASN A 164 6.44 44.12 -7.58
#